data_AF-A0A4R4QEZ9-F1
#
_entry.id   AF-A0A4R4QEZ9-F1
#
_cell.length_a   1.000
_cell.length_b   1.000
_cell.length_c   1.000
_cell.angle_alpha   90.00
_cell.angle_beta   90.00
_cell.angle_gamma   90.00
#
_symmetry.space_group_name_H-M   'P 1'
#
loop_
_entity.id
_entity.type
_entity.pdbx_description
1 polymer ?
#
loop_
_entity_poly.entity_id
_entity_poly.type
_entity_poly.pdbx_seq_one_letter_code
_entity_poly.pdbx_strand_id
1 'polypeptide(L)'
;MRKALVVASLLLLVAFALQFVFAAVGAFTKPADESAYTLHSITGMAVIPVLTLLTILLAALARAPGRVVGMAVLPLGLVVLQALLAMFANAFTDAAGASTPIGLTVAGLHAVNGIVAVHVVVGLHRAARQLADPAPAAAARVVVREGEPA
;
A
#
# COMPACT_ATOMS: atom_id res chain seq x y z
N MET A 1 -11.12 -17.33 1.86
CA MET A 1 -10.86 -15.89 1.59
C MET A 1 -9.84 -15.24 2.52
N ARG A 2 -9.84 -15.51 3.83
CA ARG A 2 -8.85 -14.90 4.77
C ARG A 2 -7.38 -15.21 4.43
N LYS A 3 -7.04 -16.47 4.14
CA LYS A 3 -5.68 -16.84 3.68
C LYS A 3 -5.32 -16.15 2.35
N ALA A 4 -6.25 -16.06 1.41
CA ALA A 4 -6.05 -15.35 0.16
C ALA A 4 -5.80 -13.84 0.38
N LEU A 5 -6.50 -13.21 1.32
CA LEU A 5 -6.25 -11.82 1.72
C LEU A 5 -4.84 -11.63 2.31
N VAL A 6 -4.34 -12.58 3.11
CA VAL A 6 -2.95 -12.55 3.61
C VAL A 6 -1.95 -12.60 2.46
N VAL A 7 -2.15 -13.51 1.50
CA VAL A 7 -1.27 -13.64 0.33
C VAL A 7 -1.33 -12.38 -0.53
N ALA A 8 -2.53 -11.88 -0.86
CA ALA A 8 -2.68 -10.69 -1.69
C ALA A 8 -2.09 -9.43 -1.03
N SER A 9 -2.30 -9.23 0.27
CA SER A 9 -1.68 -8.11 1.00
C SER A 9 -0.16 -8.23 1.08
N LEU A 10 0.39 -9.45 1.15
CA LEU A 10 1.83 -9.66 1.07
C LEU A 10 2.38 -9.34 -0.32
N LEU A 11 1.71 -9.81 -1.38
CA LEU A 11 2.09 -9.50 -2.76
C LEU A 11 2.02 -7.99 -3.04
N LEU A 12 1.00 -7.31 -2.52
CA LEU A 12 0.88 -5.86 -2.60
C LEU A 12 2.04 -5.16 -1.86
N LEU A 13 2.42 -5.64 -0.68
CA LEU A 13 3.58 -5.11 0.05
C LEU A 13 4.88 -5.29 -0.75
N VAL A 14 5.09 -6.47 -1.32
CA VAL A 14 6.26 -6.76 -2.17
C VAL A 14 6.26 -5.86 -3.41
N ALA A 15 5.11 -5.66 -4.06
CA ALA A 15 5.00 -4.77 -5.21
C ALA A 15 5.38 -3.33 -4.86
N PHE A 16 4.91 -2.80 -3.71
CA PHE A 16 5.33 -1.47 -3.25
C PHE A 16 6.83 -1.42 -2.92
N ALA A 17 7.41 -2.46 -2.33
CA ALA A 17 8.87 -2.50 -2.08
C ALA A 17 9.67 -2.49 -3.40
N LEU A 18 9.27 -3.31 -4.38
CA LEU A 18 9.88 -3.34 -5.71
C LEU A 18 9.71 -2.02 -6.45
N GLN A 19 8.62 -1.27 -6.23
CA GLN A 19 8.41 0.05 -6.83
C GLN A 19 9.56 1.02 -6.54
N PHE A 20 10.13 1.00 -5.32
CA PHE A 20 11.29 1.81 -4.97
C PHE A 20 12.57 1.34 -5.67
N VAL A 21 12.75 0.03 -5.81
CA VAL A 21 13.87 -0.54 -6.58
C VAL A 21 13.78 -0.09 -8.03
N PHE A 22 12.61 -0.18 -8.64
CA PHE A 22 12.41 0.26 -10.02
C PHE A 22 12.56 1.77 -10.19
N ALA A 23 12.15 2.58 -9.20
CA ALA A 23 12.42 4.02 -9.19
C ALA A 23 13.94 4.29 -9.16
N ALA A 24 14.68 3.59 -8.31
CA ALA A 24 16.13 3.71 -8.22
C ALA A 24 16.82 3.28 -9.52
N VAL A 25 16.40 2.17 -10.13
CA VAL A 25 16.90 1.73 -11.45
C VAL A 25 16.72 2.83 -12.48
N GLY A 26 15.53 3.43 -12.58
CA GLY A 26 15.29 4.55 -13.48
C GLY A 26 16.19 5.76 -13.17
N ALA A 27 16.35 6.11 -11.90
CA ALA A 27 17.16 7.26 -11.48
C ALA A 27 18.67 7.09 -11.70
N PHE A 28 19.18 5.85 -11.64
CA PHE A 28 20.62 5.57 -11.71
C PHE A 28 21.09 5.04 -13.08
N THR A 29 20.18 4.72 -14.01
CA THR A 29 20.53 4.26 -15.36
C THR A 29 21.18 5.39 -16.19
N LYS A 30 22.28 5.07 -16.90
CA LYS A 30 23.01 6.01 -17.77
C LYS A 30 23.36 5.34 -19.12
N PRO A 31 23.19 6.03 -20.27
CA PRO A 31 22.52 7.32 -20.41
C PRO A 31 21.04 7.23 -19.98
N ALA A 32 20.51 8.32 -19.43
CA ALA A 32 19.12 8.36 -19.03
C ALA A 32 18.25 8.52 -20.27
N ASP A 33 17.27 7.63 -20.45
CA ASP A 33 16.24 7.73 -21.47
C ASP A 33 14.86 7.42 -20.87
N GLU A 34 13.80 7.62 -21.66
CA GLU A 34 12.41 7.39 -21.21
C GLU A 34 12.16 5.93 -20.80
N SER A 35 12.92 4.98 -21.35
CA SER A 35 12.75 3.55 -21.07
C SER A 35 13.26 3.17 -19.67
N ALA A 36 14.15 3.96 -19.08
CA ALA A 36 14.75 3.71 -17.77
C ALA A 36 13.72 3.54 -16.64
N TYR A 37 12.57 4.20 -16.75
CA TYR A 37 11.48 4.11 -15.76
C TYR A 37 10.37 3.12 -16.14
N THR A 38 10.51 2.34 -17.23
CA THR A 38 9.44 1.46 -17.74
C THR A 38 8.88 0.52 -16.67
N LEU A 39 9.76 -0.15 -15.90
CA LEU A 39 9.33 -1.07 -14.85
C LEU A 39 8.62 -0.35 -13.69
N HIS A 40 9.09 0.85 -13.33
CA HIS A 40 8.46 1.68 -12.30
C HIS A 40 7.06 2.13 -12.77
N SER A 41 6.94 2.57 -14.02
CA SER A 41 5.67 2.98 -14.62
C SER A 41 4.66 1.84 -14.72
N ILE A 42 5.06 0.67 -15.24
CA ILE A 42 4.16 -0.49 -15.36
C ILE A 42 3.69 -0.94 -13.97
N THR A 43 4.61 -1.02 -13.01
CA THR A 43 4.28 -1.50 -11.67
C THR A 43 3.36 -0.52 -10.94
N GLY A 44 3.62 0.78 -11.05
CA GLY A 44 2.82 1.84 -10.42
C GLY A 44 1.46 2.08 -11.08
N MET A 45 1.36 1.94 -12.41
CA MET A 45 0.14 2.26 -13.17
C MET A 45 -0.76 1.06 -13.42
N ALA A 46 -0.25 -0.17 -13.34
CA ALA A 46 -1.03 -1.38 -13.61
C ALA A 46 -0.98 -2.38 -12.45
N VAL A 47 0.21 -2.84 -12.07
CA VAL A 47 0.35 -3.96 -11.11
C VAL A 47 -0.21 -3.60 -9.73
N ILE A 48 0.21 -2.48 -9.16
CA ILE A 48 -0.23 -2.03 -7.84
C ILE A 48 -1.75 -1.72 -7.82
N PRO A 49 -2.33 -0.96 -8.78
CA PRO A 49 -3.78 -0.76 -8.85
C PRO A 49 -4.57 -2.07 -8.89
N VAL A 50 -4.18 -3.02 -9.77
CA VAL A 50 -4.88 -4.30 -9.92
C VAL A 50 -4.78 -5.12 -8.64
N LEU A 51 -3.59 -5.22 -8.04
CA LEU A 51 -3.40 -5.92 -6.76
C LEU A 51 -4.18 -5.25 -5.63
N THR A 52 -4.30 -3.93 -5.64
CA THR A 52 -5.10 -3.18 -4.66
C THR A 52 -6.58 -3.52 -4.79
N LEU A 53 -7.13 -3.48 -6.01
CA LEU A 53 -8.53 -3.85 -6.28
C LEU A 53 -8.81 -5.31 -5.89
N LEU A 54 -7.90 -6.22 -6.21
CA LEU A 54 -7.98 -7.62 -5.78
C LEU A 54 -7.97 -7.72 -4.25
N THR A 55 -7.11 -6.98 -3.56
CA THR A 55 -7.02 -7.00 -2.10
C THR A 55 -8.30 -6.45 -1.45
N ILE A 56 -8.91 -5.40 -2.00
CA ILE A 56 -10.21 -4.87 -1.57
C ILE A 56 -11.30 -5.94 -1.71
N LEU A 57 -11.39 -6.57 -2.88
CA LEU A 57 -12.34 -7.64 -3.15
C LEU A 57 -12.17 -8.80 -2.17
N LEU A 58 -10.93 -9.25 -1.96
CA LEU A 58 -10.64 -10.34 -1.02
C LEU A 58 -10.96 -9.96 0.44
N ALA A 59 -10.80 -8.69 0.82
CA ALA A 59 -11.18 -8.22 2.16
C ALA A 59 -12.71 -8.28 2.35
N ALA A 60 -13.48 -7.85 1.35
CA ALA A 60 -14.93 -7.94 1.35
C ALA A 60 -15.40 -9.41 1.39
N LEU A 61 -14.85 -10.27 0.52
CA LEU A 61 -15.18 -11.69 0.45
C LEU A 61 -14.72 -12.48 1.69
N ALA A 62 -13.71 -11.99 2.40
CA ALA A 62 -13.29 -12.53 3.70
C ALA A 62 -14.22 -12.13 4.86
N ARG A 63 -15.24 -11.29 4.59
CA ARG A 63 -16.11 -10.67 5.60
C ARG A 63 -15.28 -9.99 6.69
N ALA A 64 -14.23 -9.29 6.27
CA ALA A 64 -13.35 -8.58 7.18
C ALA A 64 -14.10 -7.42 7.86
N PRO A 65 -13.71 -7.00 9.08
CA PRO A 65 -14.27 -5.82 9.73
C PRO A 65 -14.15 -4.59 8.84
N GLY A 66 -15.12 -3.66 8.91
CA GLY A 66 -15.13 -2.45 8.08
C GLY A 66 -13.83 -1.64 8.12
N ARG A 67 -13.15 -1.61 9.28
CA ARG A 67 -11.81 -1.00 9.42
C ARG A 67 -10.76 -1.65 8.52
N VAL A 68 -10.78 -2.97 8.36
CA VAL A 68 -9.83 -3.71 7.50
C VAL A 68 -10.17 -3.51 6.02
N VAL A 69 -11.45 -3.47 5.67
CA VAL A 69 -11.89 -3.10 4.31
C VAL A 69 -11.46 -1.68 3.98
N GLY A 70 -11.64 -0.71 4.89
CA GLY A 70 -11.15 0.65 4.74
C GLY A 70 -9.63 0.71 4.55
N MET A 71 -8.85 -0.04 5.34
CA MET A 71 -7.40 -0.15 5.14
C MET A 71 -7.02 -0.76 3.79
N ALA A 72 -7.84 -1.65 3.22
CA ALA A 72 -7.62 -2.20 1.88
C ALA A 72 -7.92 -1.19 0.77
N VAL A 73 -8.83 -0.23 1.00
CA VAL A 73 -9.18 0.83 0.05
C VAL A 73 -8.13 1.95 0.03
N LEU A 74 -7.54 2.28 1.18
CA LEU A 74 -6.58 3.39 1.30
C LEU A 74 -5.44 3.39 0.25
N PRO A 75 -4.76 2.25 -0.06
CA PRO A 75 -3.73 2.21 -1.09
C PRO A 75 -4.20 2.71 -2.46
N LEU A 76 -5.48 2.51 -2.82
CA LEU A 76 -6.00 2.97 -4.10
C LEU A 76 -6.00 4.50 -4.17
N GLY A 77 -6.47 5.16 -3.11
CA GLY A 77 -6.42 6.61 -3.00
C GLY A 77 -4.99 7.16 -3.04
N LEU A 78 -4.05 6.48 -2.36
CA LEU A 78 -2.63 6.87 -2.36
C LEU A 78 -1.97 6.68 -3.73
N VAL A 79 -2.39 5.70 -4.53
CA VAL A 79 -1.91 5.50 -5.91
C VAL A 79 -2.48 6.56 -6.85
N VAL A 80 -3.74 6.97 -6.68
CA VAL A 80 -4.28 8.13 -7.41
C VAL A 80 -3.48 9.39 -7.06
N LEU A 81 -3.21 9.61 -5.77
CA LEU A 81 -2.38 10.73 -5.33
C LEU A 81 -0.94 10.65 -5.87
N GLN A 82 -0.35 9.45 -5.98
CA GLN A 82 0.96 9.27 -6.65
C GLN A 82 0.96 9.82 -8.07
N ALA A 83 -0.04 9.43 -8.87
CA ALA A 83 -0.13 9.82 -10.27
C ALA A 83 -0.30 11.34 -10.41
N LEU A 84 -1.13 11.95 -9.55
CA LEU A 84 -1.30 13.41 -9.51
C LEU A 84 0.00 14.12 -9.13
N LEU A 85 0.72 13.64 -8.10
CA LEU A 85 2.01 14.24 -7.70
C LEU A 85 3.05 14.12 -8.82
N ALA A 86 3.14 12.98 -9.50
CA ALA A 86 4.03 12.82 -10.65
C ALA A 86 3.66 13.76 -11.80
N MET A 87 2.37 13.89 -12.11
CA MET A 87 1.88 14.82 -13.13
C MET A 87 2.24 16.27 -12.80
N PHE A 88 2.00 16.72 -11.56
CA PHE A 88 2.34 18.08 -11.14
C PHE A 88 3.85 18.32 -11.11
N ALA A 89 4.65 17.35 -10.66
CA ALA A 89 6.11 17.46 -10.69
C ALA A 89 6.63 17.72 -12.12
N ASN A 90 6.09 17.01 -13.11
CA ASN A 90 6.45 17.17 -14.52
C ASN A 90 5.88 18.46 -15.14
N ALA A 91 4.75 18.97 -14.63
CA ALA A 91 4.17 20.23 -15.09
C ALA A 91 4.97 21.47 -14.62
N PHE A 92 5.71 21.37 -13.52
CA PHE A 92 6.54 22.46 -12.98
C PHE A 92 7.97 22.43 -13.52
N THR A 93 8.10 22.64 -14.82
CA THR A 93 9.38 22.77 -15.54
C THR A 93 9.63 24.20 -16.00
N ASP A 94 10.90 24.54 -16.24
CA ASP A 94 11.29 25.81 -16.84
C ASP A 94 11.13 25.79 -18.38
N ALA A 95 11.46 26.90 -19.05
CA ALA A 95 11.33 27.01 -20.50
C ALA A 95 12.24 26.03 -21.29
N ALA A 96 13.27 25.48 -20.65
CA ALA A 96 14.15 24.47 -21.23
C ALA A 96 13.71 23.04 -20.88
N GLY A 97 12.62 22.88 -20.12
CA GLY A 97 12.09 21.59 -19.67
C GLY A 97 12.80 21.03 -18.43
N ALA A 98 13.68 21.79 -17.77
CA ALA A 98 14.34 21.36 -16.55
C ALA A 98 13.42 21.50 -15.33
N SER A 99 13.60 20.62 -14.33
CA SER A 99 12.80 20.66 -13.10
C SER A 99 13.04 21.96 -12.32
N THR A 100 11.96 22.64 -11.94
CA THR A 100 12.04 23.79 -11.03
C THR A 100 12.13 23.33 -9.56
N PRO A 101 12.51 24.21 -8.60
CA PRO A 101 12.47 23.88 -7.17
C PRO A 101 11.08 23.41 -6.69
N ILE A 102 10.00 23.97 -7.25
CA ILE A 102 8.62 23.55 -6.96
C ILE A 102 8.39 22.15 -7.50
N GLY A 103 8.75 21.88 -8.76
CA GLY A 103 8.64 20.55 -9.37
C GLY A 103 9.41 19.48 -8.59
N LEU A 104 10.64 19.79 -8.16
CA LEU A 104 11.44 18.91 -7.30
C LEU A 104 10.82 18.68 -5.93
N THR A 105 10.22 19.71 -5.32
CA THR A 105 9.50 19.56 -4.04
C THR A 105 8.31 18.62 -4.20
N VAL A 106 7.53 18.77 -5.27
CA VAL A 106 6.39 17.89 -5.57
C VAL A 106 6.86 16.46 -5.88
N ALA A 107 7.97 16.30 -6.59
CA ALA A 107 8.60 14.98 -6.80
C ALA A 107 9.05 14.34 -5.47
N GLY A 108 9.55 15.12 -4.52
CA GLY A 108 9.84 14.67 -3.17
C GLY A 108 8.58 14.18 -2.43
N LEU A 109 7.47 14.92 -2.53
CA LEU A 109 6.18 14.50 -1.97
C LEU A 109 5.67 13.20 -2.60
N HIS A 110 5.93 12.97 -3.89
CA HIS A 110 5.65 11.70 -4.54
C HIS A 110 6.42 10.56 -3.84
N ALA A 111 7.72 10.70 -3.58
CA ALA A 111 8.47 9.68 -2.85
C ALA A 111 7.92 9.45 -1.43
N VAL A 112 7.60 10.52 -0.70
CA VAL A 112 7.02 10.44 0.67
C VAL A 112 5.68 9.70 0.67
N ASN A 113 4.80 9.99 -0.29
CA ASN A 113 3.51 9.31 -0.40
C ASN A 113 3.69 7.80 -0.65
N GLY A 114 4.71 7.39 -1.42
CA GLY A 114 5.07 5.98 -1.56
C GLY A 114 5.41 5.31 -0.23
N ILE A 115 6.14 6.00 0.65
CA ILE A 115 6.50 5.49 1.99
C ILE A 115 5.25 5.34 2.87
N VAL A 116 4.34 6.32 2.81
CA VAL A 116 3.05 6.24 3.51
C VAL A 116 2.24 5.04 3.01
N ALA A 117 2.21 4.79 1.71
CA ALA A 117 1.51 3.65 1.13
C ALA A 117 2.07 2.30 1.65
N VAL A 118 3.39 2.15 1.73
CA VAL A 118 4.03 0.98 2.36
C VAL A 118 3.55 0.80 3.79
N HIS A 119 3.53 1.88 4.59
CA HIS A 119 3.09 1.79 5.99
C HIS A 119 1.64 1.32 6.12
N VAL A 120 0.74 1.85 5.27
CA VAL A 120 -0.66 1.43 5.20
C VAL A 120 -0.77 -0.06 4.85
N VAL A 121 -0.03 -0.52 3.83
CA VAL A 121 -0.08 -1.92 3.39
C VAL A 121 0.52 -2.88 4.44
N VAL A 122 1.55 -2.46 5.18
CA VAL A 122 2.05 -3.22 6.35
C VAL A 122 0.97 -3.38 7.42
N GLY A 123 0.24 -2.29 7.74
CA GLY A 123 -0.87 -2.32 8.67
C GLY A 123 -1.99 -3.27 8.22
N LEU A 124 -2.36 -3.20 6.94
CA LEU A 124 -3.32 -4.10 6.31
C LEU A 124 -2.88 -5.57 6.38
N HIS A 125 -1.62 -5.87 6.05
CA HIS A 125 -1.10 -7.23 6.07
C HIS A 125 -1.10 -7.82 7.49
N ARG A 126 -0.72 -7.02 8.50
CA ARG A 126 -0.81 -7.43 9.92
C ARG A 126 -2.26 -7.73 10.32
N ALA A 127 -3.21 -6.88 9.94
CA ALA A 127 -4.63 -7.11 10.21
C ALA A 127 -5.16 -8.36 9.50
N ALA A 128 -4.76 -8.59 8.24
CA ALA A 128 -5.14 -9.78 7.48
C ALA A 128 -4.65 -11.07 8.17
N ARG A 129 -3.42 -11.07 8.69
CA ARG A 129 -2.87 -12.21 9.45
C ARG A 129 -3.65 -12.48 10.74
N GLN A 130 -3.97 -11.43 11.51
CA GLN A 130 -4.77 -11.57 12.73
C GLN A 130 -6.17 -12.12 12.46
N LEU A 131 -6.77 -11.78 11.31
CA LEU A 131 -8.05 -12.36 10.89
C LEU A 131 -7.94 -13.83 10.49
N ALA A 132 -6.82 -14.24 9.90
CA ALA A 132 -6.59 -15.61 9.44
C ALA A 132 -6.30 -16.57 10.61
N ASP A 133 -5.57 -16.10 11.62
CA ASP A 133 -5.24 -16.84 12.84
C ASP A 133 -5.78 -16.11 14.09
N PRO A 134 -7.08 -16.22 14.38
CA PRO A 134 -7.62 -15.67 15.62
C PRO A 134 -6.97 -16.39 16.80
N ALA A 135 -6.39 -15.63 17.74
CA ALA A 135 -5.88 -16.19 18.98
C ALA A 135 -6.99 -17.00 19.68
N PRO A 136 -6.67 -18.13 20.35
CA PRO A 136 -7.65 -18.83 21.16
C PRO A 136 -8.28 -17.84 22.12
N ALA A 137 -9.61 -17.71 22.10
CA ALA A 137 -10.32 -16.91 23.09
C ALA A 137 -9.84 -17.41 24.46
N ALA A 138 -9.12 -16.56 25.20
CA ALA A 138 -8.69 -16.88 26.55
C ALA A 138 -9.93 -17.37 27.28
N ALA A 139 -9.94 -18.66 27.65
CA ALA A 139 -11.07 -19.30 28.29
C ALA A 139 -11.53 -18.36 29.40
N ALA A 140 -12.72 -17.76 29.22
CA ALA A 140 -13.27 -16.87 30.20
C ALA A 140 -13.26 -17.67 31.51
N ARG A 141 -12.42 -17.26 32.46
CA ARG A 141 -12.48 -17.82 33.81
C ARG A 141 -13.87 -17.46 34.31
N VAL A 142 -14.79 -18.42 34.20
CA VAL A 142 -16.04 -18.40 34.93
C VAL A 142 -15.62 -18.48 36.38
N VAL A 143 -15.49 -17.33 37.03
CA VAL A 143 -15.39 -17.27 38.48
C VAL A 143 -16.79 -17.60 38.97
N VAL A 144 -17.05 -18.90 39.18
CA VAL A 144 -18.22 -19.34 39.94
C VAL A 144 -18.02 -18.79 41.34
N ARG A 145 -18.87 -17.83 41.72
CA ARG A 145 -18.88 -17.28 43.07
C ARG A 145 -19.53 -18.34 43.96
N GLU A 146 -18.72 -19.15 44.62
CA GLU A 146 -19.20 -20.10 45.62
C GLU A 146 -19.73 -19.34 46.84
N GLY A 147 -20.99 -19.61 47.18
CA GLY A 147 -21.49 -19.57 48.55
C GLY A 147 -22.03 -18.24 49.06
N GLU A 148 -23.35 -18.15 49.17
CA GLU A 148 -23.99 -17.45 50.28
C GLU A 148 -25.11 -18.36 50.83
N PRO A 149 -25.02 -18.84 52.08
CA PRO A 149 -26.01 -19.74 52.67
C PRO A 149 -27.30 -18.99 53.05
N ALA A 150 -28.39 -19.76 53.08
CA ALA A 150 -29.78 -19.35 53.29
C ALA A 150 -30.09 -18.76 54.68
#